data_AF-A0A1B8X134-F1
#
_entry.id   AF-A0A1B8X134-F1
#
_cell.length_a   1.000
_cell.length_b   1.000
_cell.length_c   1.000
_cell.angle_alpha   90.00
_cell.angle_beta   90.00
_cell.angle_gamma   90.00
#
_symmetry.space_group_name_H-M   'P 1'
#
loop_
_entity.id
_entity.type
_entity.pdbx_description
1 polymer ?
#
loop_
_entity_poly.entity_id
_entity_poly.type
_entity_poly.pdbx_seq_one_letter_code
_entity_poly.pdbx_strand_id
1 'polypeptide(L)'
;MTNFKKLILPVIISSVIIIIVTGIDSLGDALRPVIGDLLTLPVVFFGMLLLPLAPIIYGLLTGDRIGSVIIGVIPVIGLFLDIYLGLIVSGEFIETETLAYFGILIILGGMEGYFASKKEIEYNILSICCFLFWMVIFVRGIN
;
A
#
# COMPACT_ATOMS: atom_id res chain seq x y z
N MET A 1 18.61 9.36 -18.53
CA MET A 1 17.74 10.49 -18.14
C MET A 1 16.31 9.99 -18.01
N THR A 2 15.87 9.70 -16.79
CA THR A 2 14.45 9.54 -16.46
C THR A 2 13.77 10.86 -16.81
N ASN A 3 12.88 10.83 -17.79
CA ASN A 3 12.15 12.01 -18.24
C ASN A 3 11.22 12.40 -17.08
N PHE A 4 11.58 13.40 -16.28
CA PHE A 4 10.92 13.76 -15.01
C PHE A 4 9.38 13.82 -15.14
N LYS A 5 8.89 14.23 -16.31
CA LYS A 5 7.47 14.24 -16.69
C LYS A 5 6.76 12.89 -16.54
N LYS A 6 7.45 11.77 -16.76
CA LYS A 6 6.89 10.41 -16.62
C LYS A 6 6.69 10.00 -15.15
N LEU A 7 7.35 10.67 -14.20
CA LEU A 7 7.22 10.37 -12.78
C LEU A 7 6.10 11.18 -12.10
N ILE A 8 5.66 12.27 -12.73
CA ILE A 8 4.61 13.14 -12.18
C ILE A 8 3.32 12.35 -11.94
N LEU A 9 2.88 11.56 -12.92
CA LEU A 9 1.63 10.80 -12.80
C LEU A 9 1.70 9.73 -11.69
N PRO A 10 2.72 8.85 -11.63
CA PRO A 10 2.89 7.92 -10.52
C PRO A 10 2.90 8.58 -9.14
N VAL A 11 3.58 9.72 -9.00
CA VAL A 11 3.63 10.46 -7.74
C VAL A 11 2.24 11.01 -7.37
N ILE A 12 1.52 11.62 -8.32
CA ILE A 12 0.15 12.11 -8.08
C ILE A 12 -0.77 10.96 -7.66
N ILE A 13 -0.72 9.82 -8.37
CA ILE A 13 -1.51 8.62 -8.02
C ILE A 13 -1.16 8.16 -6.61
N SER A 14 0.13 8.09 -6.27
CA SER A 14 0.58 7.70 -4.94
C SER A 14 0.06 8.63 -3.85
N SER A 15 0.12 9.95 -4.06
CA SER A 15 -0.44 10.94 -3.13
C SER A 15 -1.94 10.77 -2.95
N VAL A 16 -2.69 10.50 -4.03
CA VAL A 16 -4.13 10.25 -3.96
C VAL A 16 -4.43 8.98 -3.17
N ILE A 17 -3.67 7.90 -3.38
CA ILE A 17 -3.82 6.66 -2.62
C ILE A 17 -3.57 6.90 -1.14
N ILE A 18 -2.53 7.66 -0.78
CA ILE A 18 -2.26 8.01 0.63
C ILE A 18 -3.46 8.70 1.25
N ILE A 19 -3.99 9.74 0.61
CA ILE A 19 -5.16 10.49 1.12
C ILE A 19 -6.38 9.58 1.28
N ILE A 20 -6.62 8.69 0.32
CA ILE A 20 -7.74 7.75 0.39
C ILE A 20 -7.55 6.78 1.55
N VAL A 21 -6.38 6.17 1.67
CA VAL A 21 -6.09 5.15 2.68
C VAL A 21 -6.15 5.72 4.10
N THR A 22 -5.50 6.86 4.35
CA THR A 22 -5.56 7.50 5.67
C THR A 22 -6.96 8.05 5.98
N GLY A 23 -7.67 8.53 4.95
CA GLY A 23 -9.07 8.93 5.08
C GLY A 23 -10.01 7.77 5.42
N ILE A 24 -9.79 6.58 4.84
CA ILE A 24 -10.54 5.36 5.17
C ILE A 24 -10.27 4.93 6.60
N ASP A 25 -9.01 5.01 7.06
CA ASP A 25 -8.64 4.68 8.43
C ASP A 25 -9.33 5.62 9.44
N SER A 26 -9.24 6.93 9.20
CA SER A 26 -9.93 7.96 10.01
C SER A 26 -11.45 7.78 10.00
N LEU A 27 -12.04 7.39 8.87
CA LEU A 27 -13.47 7.08 8.77
C LEU A 27 -13.82 5.82 9.58
N GLY A 28 -12.96 4.81 9.54
CA GLY A 28 -13.11 3.59 10.34
C GLY A 28 -13.19 3.90 11.83
N ASP A 29 -12.27 4.73 12.34
CA ASP A 29 -12.26 5.18 13.72
C ASP A 29 -13.52 5.98 14.10
N ALA A 30 -13.98 6.86 13.21
CA ALA A 30 -15.20 7.64 13.44
C ALA A 30 -16.47 6.77 13.45
N LEU A 31 -16.51 5.71 12.65
CA LEU A 31 -17.65 4.80 12.55
C LEU A 31 -17.67 3.73 13.64
N ARG A 32 -16.51 3.36 14.18
CA ARG A 32 -16.34 2.31 15.21
C ARG A 32 -17.30 2.47 16.40
N PRO A 33 -17.48 3.67 17.01
CA PRO A 33 -18.43 3.84 18.11
C PRO A 33 -19.91 3.82 17.69
N VAL A 34 -20.22 3.98 16.40
CA VAL A 34 -21.61 4.08 15.89
C VAL A 34 -22.14 2.71 15.45
N ILE A 35 -21.35 1.99 14.65
CA ILE A 35 -21.79 0.74 14.00
C ILE A 35 -21.03 -0.51 14.51
N GLY A 36 -20.05 -0.31 15.39
CA GLY A 36 -19.25 -1.38 15.99
C GLY A 36 -18.22 -2.01 15.05
N ASP A 37 -17.31 -2.80 15.65
CA ASP A 37 -16.16 -3.39 14.95
C ASP A 37 -16.52 -4.32 13.80
N LEU A 38 -17.62 -5.07 13.92
CA LEU A 38 -18.02 -6.06 12.92
C LEU A 38 -18.23 -5.45 11.54
N LEU A 39 -18.69 -4.19 11.49
CA LEU A 39 -18.99 -3.51 10.24
C LEU A 39 -17.88 -2.55 9.79
N THR A 40 -17.07 -2.02 10.71
CA THR A 40 -15.96 -1.13 10.35
C THR A 40 -14.74 -1.88 9.82
N LEU A 41 -14.39 -3.05 10.40
CA LEU A 41 -13.23 -3.84 9.98
C LEU A 41 -13.25 -4.17 8.48
N PRO A 42 -14.36 -4.67 7.90
CA PRO A 42 -14.41 -4.95 6.46
C PRO A 42 -14.18 -3.70 5.61
N VAL A 43 -14.72 -2.54 6.00
CA VAL A 43 -14.57 -1.28 5.24
C VAL A 43 -13.11 -0.86 5.19
N VAL A 44 -12.43 -0.85 6.33
CA VAL A 44 -11.00 -0.51 6.41
C VAL A 44 -10.17 -1.54 5.64
N PHE A 45 -10.44 -2.83 5.84
CA PHE A 45 -9.73 -3.92 5.17
C PHE A 45 -9.82 -3.82 3.63
N PHE A 46 -11.04 -3.69 3.08
CA PHE A 46 -11.23 -3.56 1.63
C PHE A 46 -10.66 -2.25 1.09
N GLY A 47 -10.65 -1.17 1.87
CA GLY A 47 -10.00 0.08 1.50
C GLY A 47 -8.48 -0.06 1.39
N MET A 48 -7.86 -0.78 2.32
CA MET A 48 -6.41 -1.02 2.34
C MET A 48 -5.92 -1.89 1.18
N LEU A 49 -6.80 -2.68 0.54
CA LEU A 49 -6.47 -3.41 -0.69
C LEU A 49 -6.03 -2.51 -1.85
N LEU A 50 -6.31 -1.21 -1.78
CA LEU A 50 -5.83 -0.26 -2.77
C LEU A 50 -4.30 -0.23 -2.83
N LEU A 51 -3.61 -0.45 -1.69
CA LEU A 51 -2.15 -0.42 -1.59
C LEU A 51 -1.46 -1.44 -2.51
N PRO A 52 -1.82 -2.74 -2.47
CA PRO A 52 -1.22 -3.74 -3.37
C PRO A 52 -1.90 -3.79 -4.75
N LEU A 53 -3.19 -3.44 -4.88
CA LEU A 53 -3.87 -3.52 -6.18
C LEU A 53 -3.51 -2.37 -7.13
N ALA A 54 -3.33 -1.16 -6.63
CA ALA A 54 -2.99 -0.01 -7.45
C ALA A 54 -1.70 -0.18 -8.28
N PRO A 55 -0.56 -0.65 -7.73
CA PRO A 55 0.64 -0.86 -8.53
C PRO A 55 0.46 -1.95 -9.60
N ILE A 56 -0.32 -3.00 -9.32
CA ILE A 56 -0.63 -4.08 -10.28
C ILE A 56 -1.46 -3.52 -11.44
N ILE A 57 -2.57 -2.85 -11.15
CA ILE A 57 -3.47 -2.28 -12.16
C ILE A 57 -2.70 -1.27 -13.02
N TYR A 58 -1.96 -0.37 -12.38
CA TYR A 58 -1.16 0.63 -13.10
C TYR A 58 -0.11 -0.03 -14.00
N GLY A 59 0.59 -1.07 -13.51
CA GLY A 59 1.59 -1.81 -14.28
C GLY A 59 0.99 -2.53 -15.48
N LEU A 60 -0.10 -3.26 -15.29
CA LEU A 60 -0.79 -3.97 -16.38
C LEU A 60 -1.28 -3.00 -17.47
N LEU A 61 -1.81 -1.84 -17.08
CA LEU A 61 -2.31 -0.84 -18.02
C LEU A 61 -1.18 -0.13 -18.76
N THR A 62 -0.21 0.41 -18.04
CA THR A 62 0.79 1.33 -18.60
C THR A 62 2.06 0.67 -19.11
N GLY A 63 2.45 -0.47 -18.52
CA GLY A 63 3.78 -1.06 -18.73
C GLY A 63 4.93 -0.22 -18.15
N ASP A 64 4.64 0.82 -17.35
CA ASP A 64 5.67 1.64 -16.73
C ASP A 64 6.20 0.97 -15.45
N ARG A 65 7.37 0.33 -15.59
CA ARG A 65 8.07 -0.36 -14.50
C ARG A 65 8.34 0.56 -13.31
N ILE A 66 8.86 1.76 -13.55
CA ILE A 66 9.28 2.66 -12.47
C ILE A 66 8.04 3.26 -11.81
N GLY A 67 7.06 3.70 -12.61
CA GLY A 67 5.81 4.24 -12.09
C GLY A 67 5.03 3.24 -11.25
N SER A 68 4.99 1.97 -11.67
CA SER A 68 4.30 0.91 -10.92
C SER A 68 5.00 0.61 -9.58
N VAL A 69 6.34 0.58 -9.56
CA VAL A 69 7.10 0.44 -8.31
C VAL A 69 6.82 1.61 -7.38
N ILE A 70 6.80 2.85 -7.90
CA ILE A 70 6.51 4.05 -7.12
C ILE A 70 5.13 3.95 -6.45
N ILE A 71 4.10 3.56 -7.22
CA ILE A 71 2.73 3.41 -6.72
C ILE A 71 2.62 2.30 -5.67
N GLY A 72 3.48 1.29 -5.70
CA GLY A 72 3.49 0.22 -4.69
C GLY A 72 4.27 0.58 -3.43
N VAL A 73 5.32 1.40 -3.57
CA VAL A 73 6.24 1.74 -2.48
C VAL A 73 5.77 2.98 -1.70
N ILE A 74 5.49 4.08 -2.41
CA ILE A 74 5.25 5.38 -1.77
C ILE A 74 4.02 5.35 -0.86
N PRO A 75 2.86 4.79 -1.25
CA PRO A 75 1.70 4.74 -0.38
C PRO A 75 1.92 3.97 0.92
N VAL A 76 2.67 2.86 0.87
CA VAL A 76 3.00 2.07 2.07
C VAL A 76 3.95 2.84 3.00
N ILE A 77 4.92 3.57 2.44
CA ILE A 77 5.76 4.50 3.22
C ILE A 77 4.91 5.60 3.84
N GLY A 78 3.96 6.16 3.09
CA GLY A 78 3.04 7.18 3.59
C GLY A 78 2.25 6.70 4.81
N LEU A 79 1.67 5.50 4.73
CA LEU A 79 0.96 4.86 5.85
C LEU A 79 1.89 4.62 7.05
N PHE A 80 3.10 4.11 6.81
CA PHE A 80 4.09 3.93 7.87
C PHE A 80 4.42 5.24 8.59
N LEU A 81 4.62 6.32 7.84
CA LEU A 81 4.93 7.64 8.40
C LEU A 81 3.77 8.21 9.21
N ASP A 82 2.53 8.01 8.76
CA ASP A 82 1.32 8.43 9.48
C ASP A 82 1.25 7.76 10.86
N ILE A 83 1.41 6.44 10.89
CA ILE A 83 1.44 5.65 12.15
C ILE A 83 2.63 6.07 13.02
N TYR A 84 3.82 6.21 12.43
CA TYR A 84 5.02 6.60 13.16
C TYR A 84 4.89 7.96 13.84
N LEU A 85 4.33 8.94 13.13
CA LEU A 85 4.07 10.26 13.68
C LEU A 85 3.03 10.21 14.79
N GLY A 86 1.97 9.39 14.64
CA GLY A 86 1.00 9.14 15.71
C GLY A 86 1.65 8.63 17.00
N LEU A 87 2.55 7.65 16.87
CA LEU A 87 3.29 7.07 18.01
C LEU A 87 4.24 8.09 18.67
N ILE A 88 4.95 8.90 17.88
CA ILE A 88 5.79 9.97 18.43
C ILE A 88 4.95 10.96 19.25
N VAL A 89 3.77 11.32 18.76
CA VAL A 89 2.87 12.25 19.45
C VAL A 89 2.32 11.65 20.74
N SER A 90 2.09 10.33 20.80
CA SER A 90 1.69 9.63 22.03
C SER A 90 2.85 9.35 23.00
N GLY A 91 4.09 9.65 22.61
CA GLY A 91 5.29 9.40 23.43
C GLY A 91 5.78 7.95 23.37
N GLU A 92 5.32 7.18 22.39
CA GLU A 92 5.71 5.80 22.14
C GLU A 92 6.81 5.72 21.07
N PHE A 93 7.56 4.61 21.08
CA PHE A 93 8.63 4.36 20.12
C PHE A 93 8.25 3.22 19.19
N ILE A 94 8.71 3.30 17.94
CA ILE A 94 8.53 2.20 16.99
C ILE A 94 9.39 1.00 17.38
N GLU A 95 8.75 -0.15 17.43
CA GLU A 95 9.42 -1.43 17.57
C GLU A 95 10.12 -1.83 16.27
N THR A 96 11.21 -2.59 16.40
CA THR A 96 11.95 -3.08 15.23
C THR A 96 11.09 -4.02 14.37
N GLU A 97 10.14 -4.72 14.97
CA GLU A 97 9.20 -5.60 14.28
C GLU A 97 8.26 -4.82 13.35
N THR A 98 7.77 -3.66 13.78
CA THR A 98 6.96 -2.75 12.94
C THR A 98 7.74 -2.27 11.72
N LEU A 99 9.01 -1.91 11.89
CA LEU A 99 9.88 -1.55 10.76
C LEU A 99 10.06 -2.70 9.77
N ALA A 100 10.30 -3.91 10.28
CA ALA A 100 10.45 -5.10 9.44
C ALA A 100 9.14 -5.43 8.69
N TYR A 101 8.01 -5.32 9.38
CA TYR A 101 6.67 -5.51 8.82
C TYR A 101 6.43 -4.58 7.62
N PHE A 102 6.57 -3.26 7.82
CA PHE A 102 6.40 -2.30 6.73
C PHE A 102 7.45 -2.45 5.64
N GLY A 103 8.70 -2.78 6.01
CA GLY A 103 9.76 -3.05 5.04
C GLY A 103 9.40 -4.16 4.07
N ILE A 104 8.82 -5.27 4.56
CA ILE A 104 8.40 -6.37 3.69
C ILE A 104 7.22 -5.95 2.80
N LEU A 105 6.22 -5.24 3.34
CA LEU A 105 5.10 -4.74 2.55
C LEU A 105 5.53 -3.76 1.45
N ILE A 106 6.52 -2.91 1.71
CA ILE A 106 7.13 -2.00 0.73
C ILE A 106 7.79 -2.79 -0.40
N ILE A 107 8.59 -3.80 -0.05
CA ILE A 107 9.29 -4.64 -1.04
C ILE A 107 8.27 -5.36 -1.92
N LEU A 108 7.26 -5.99 -1.32
CA LEU A 108 6.22 -6.71 -2.04
C LEU A 108 5.39 -5.78 -2.93
N GLY A 109 4.91 -4.64 -2.42
CA GLY A 109 4.16 -3.67 -3.21
C GLY A 109 4.94 -3.15 -4.43
N GLY A 110 6.25 -2.91 -4.27
CA GLY A 110 7.13 -2.56 -5.38
C GLY A 110 7.27 -3.70 -6.40
N MET A 111 7.47 -4.94 -5.93
CA MET A 111 7.62 -6.12 -6.79
C MET A 111 6.35 -6.44 -7.58
N GLU A 112 5.18 -6.34 -6.96
CA GLU A 112 3.88 -6.55 -7.60
C GLU A 112 3.70 -5.67 -8.83
N GLY A 113 3.94 -4.36 -8.67
CA GLY A 113 3.88 -3.40 -9.77
C GLY A 113 4.97 -3.63 -10.82
N TYR A 114 6.20 -3.92 -10.39
CA TYR A 114 7.30 -4.20 -11.31
C TYR A 114 6.99 -5.39 -12.22
N PHE A 115 6.53 -6.51 -11.65
CA PHE A 115 6.22 -7.70 -12.43
C PHE A 115 4.99 -7.51 -13.31
N ALA A 116 3.92 -6.88 -12.79
CA ALA A 116 2.73 -6.54 -13.58
C ALA A 116 3.06 -5.69 -14.83
N SER A 117 4.02 -4.78 -14.72
CA SER A 117 4.43 -3.89 -15.82
C SER A 117 5.17 -4.60 -16.96
N LYS A 118 5.62 -5.84 -16.77
CA LYS A 118 6.29 -6.62 -17.84
C LYS A 118 5.31 -7.13 -18.89
N LYS A 119 4.03 -7.29 -18.54
CA LYS A 119 2.94 -7.75 -19.42
C LYS A 119 3.19 -9.13 -20.06
N GLU A 120 3.94 -9.99 -19.39
CA GLU A 120 4.10 -11.39 -19.78
C GLU A 120 3.45 -12.28 -18.72
N ILE A 121 2.90 -13.43 -19.14
CA ILE A 121 2.10 -14.30 -18.25
C ILE A 121 2.92 -14.75 -17.04
N GLU A 122 4.19 -15.10 -17.24
CA GLU A 122 5.09 -15.56 -16.17
C GLU A 122 5.26 -14.48 -15.08
N TYR A 123 5.50 -13.22 -15.48
CA TYR A 123 5.60 -12.11 -14.54
C TYR A 123 4.25 -11.74 -13.92
N ASN A 124 3.13 -11.89 -14.63
CA ASN A 124 1.82 -11.69 -14.04
C ASN A 124 1.53 -12.70 -12.93
N ILE A 125 1.95 -13.97 -13.10
CA ILE A 125 1.86 -14.98 -12.04
C ILE A 125 2.71 -14.55 -10.84
N LEU A 126 3.94 -14.10 -11.07
CA LEU A 126 4.80 -13.59 -9.98
C LEU A 126 4.18 -12.38 -9.26
N SER A 127 3.56 -11.46 -9.99
CA SER A 127 2.84 -10.32 -9.42
C SER A 127 1.71 -10.79 -8.49
N ILE A 128 0.91 -11.77 -8.93
CA ILE A 128 -0.16 -12.37 -8.09
C ILE A 128 0.43 -13.08 -6.88
N CYS A 129 1.55 -13.80 -7.02
CA CYS A 129 2.22 -14.43 -5.88
C CYS A 129 2.66 -13.38 -4.84
N CYS A 130 3.27 -12.28 -5.29
CA CYS A 130 3.65 -11.19 -4.40
C CYS A 130 2.42 -10.59 -3.70
N PHE A 131 1.33 -10.34 -4.44
CA PHE A 131 0.05 -9.87 -3.87
C PHE A 131 -0.47 -10.80 -2.77
N LEU A 132 -0.47 -12.11 -3.01
CA LEU A 132 -0.93 -13.08 -2.01
C LEU A 132 -0.04 -13.09 -0.77
N PHE A 133 1.29 -13.00 -0.93
CA PHE A 133 2.20 -12.85 0.20
C PHE A 133 1.98 -11.53 0.94
N TRP A 134 1.75 -10.43 0.22
CA TRP A 134 1.43 -9.14 0.80
C TRP A 134 0.17 -9.24 1.67
N MET A 135 -0.88 -9.88 1.15
CA MET A 135 -2.12 -10.12 1.88
C MET A 135 -1.92 -10.94 3.16
N VAL A 136 -1.14 -12.03 3.08
CA VAL A 136 -0.86 -12.87 4.26
C VAL A 136 -0.12 -12.07 5.34
N ILE A 137 0.86 -11.26 4.93
CA ILE A 137 1.63 -10.44 5.88
C ILE A 137 0.74 -9.34 6.44
N PHE A 138 0.00 -8.62 5.60
CA PHE A 138 -0.90 -7.55 6.00
C PHE A 138 -1.92 -8.01 7.06
N VAL A 139 -2.57 -9.17 6.83
CA VAL A 139 -3.52 -9.73 7.79
C VAL A 139 -2.86 -10.08 9.13
N ARG A 140 -1.60 -10.53 9.13
CA ARG A 140 -0.86 -10.78 10.38
C ARG A 140 -0.58 -9.52 11.19
N GLY A 141 -0.51 -8.35 10.55
CA GLY A 141 -0.36 -7.07 11.25
C GLY A 141 -1.65 -6.55 11.88
N ILE A 142 -2.81 -7.10 11.51
CA ILE A 142 -4.13 -6.73 12.07
C ILE A 142 -4.46 -7.58 13.32
N ASN A 143 -3.77 -8.70 13.51
CA ASN A 143 -4.10 -9.77 14.47
C ASN A 143 -3.23 -9.70 15.72
#